data_AF-A0A941YGX3-F1
#
_entry.id   AF-A0A941YGX3-F1
#
_cell.length_a   1.000
_cell.length_b   1.000
_cell.length_c   1.000
_cell.angle_alpha   90.00
_cell.angle_beta   90.00
_cell.angle_gamma   90.00
#
_symmetry.space_group_name_H-M   'P 1'
#
loop_
_entity.id
_entity.type
_entity.pdbx_description
1 polymer ?
#
loop_
_entity_poly.entity_id
_entity_poly.type
_entity_poly.pdbx_seq_one_letter_code
_entity_poly.pdbx_strand_id
1 'polypeptide(L)'
;MLSFANLLARNTWFLILHWMRRPWMRRLHLMPMQKMVGDRRTRFYTTYKNQNRLARRIGLPLLKSAFFLLLASALLQLTLMLALTMNEHGWLTPPQLDSHRLKDG
;
A
#
# COMPACT_ATOMS: atom_id res chain seq x y z
N MET A 1 -2.18 -10.34 -13.78
CA MET A 1 -2.21 -9.32 -12.69
C MET A 1 -1.23 -9.60 -11.56
N LEU A 2 -1.28 -10.78 -10.93
CA LEU A 2 -0.37 -11.16 -9.85
C LEU A 2 1.12 -10.99 -10.22
N SER A 3 1.52 -11.33 -11.45
CA SER A 3 2.90 -11.19 -11.91
C SER A 3 3.37 -9.73 -12.00
N PHE A 4 2.53 -8.81 -12.49
CA PHE A 4 2.87 -7.39 -12.62
C PHE A 4 2.93 -6.69 -11.24
N ALA A 5 1.94 -6.96 -10.38
CA ALA A 5 1.93 -6.48 -9.00
C ALA A 5 3.18 -6.95 -8.23
N ASN A 6 3.56 -8.22 -8.41
CA ASN A 6 4.76 -8.79 -7.79
C ASN A 6 6.05 -8.14 -8.30
N LEU A 7 6.10 -7.79 -9.58
CA LEU A 7 7.27 -7.17 -10.22
C LEU A 7 7.45 -5.72 -9.73
N LEU A 8 6.36 -4.94 -9.69
CA LEU A 8 6.34 -3.60 -9.10
C LEU A 8 6.69 -3.62 -7.61
N ALA A 9 6.11 -4.55 -6.85
CA ALA A 9 6.41 -4.70 -5.43
C ALA A 9 7.88 -5.06 -5.20
N ARG A 10 8.47 -5.94 -6.02
CA ARG A 10 9.90 -6.29 -5.94
C ARG A 10 10.81 -5.11 -6.24
N ASN A 11 10.56 -4.38 -7.33
CA ASN A 11 11.38 -3.24 -7.72
C ASN A 11 11.31 -2.11 -6.68
N THR A 12 10.10 -1.80 -6.23
CA THR A 12 9.88 -0.79 -5.18
C THR A 12 10.53 -1.22 -3.87
N TRP A 13 10.40 -2.49 -3.49
CA TRP A 13 11.05 -3.02 -2.30
C TRP A 13 12.58 -2.99 -2.40
N PHE A 14 13.14 -3.28 -3.57
CA PHE A 14 14.57 -3.16 -3.81
C PHE A 14 15.06 -1.72 -3.65
N LEU A 15 14.31 -0.74 -4.19
CA LEU A 15 14.60 0.68 -4.00
C LEU A 15 14.53 1.07 -2.52
N ILE A 16 13.49 0.64 -1.79
CA ILE A 16 13.37 0.89 -0.35
C ILE A 16 14.56 0.31 0.41
N LEU A 17 14.94 -0.95 0.13
CA LEU A 17 16.10 -1.58 0.76
C LEU A 17 17.40 -0.86 0.42
N HIS A 18 17.56 -0.41 -0.83
CA HIS A 18 18.71 0.36 -1.28
C HIS A 18 18.81 1.69 -0.52
N TRP A 19 17.70 2.39 -0.35
CA TRP A 19 17.62 3.63 0.41
C TRP A 19 17.90 3.40 1.91
N MET A 20 17.34 2.35 2.50
CA MET A 20 17.59 1.96 3.90
C MET A 20 19.05 1.59 4.19
N ARG A 21 19.81 1.15 3.18
CA ARG A 21 21.24 0.83 3.34
C ARG A 21 22.10 2.08 3.44
N ARG A 22 21.64 3.24 2.96
CA ARG A 22 22.47 4.43 2.90
C ARG A 22 22.72 5.05 4.30
N PRO A 23 23.93 5.56 4.57
CA PRO A 23 24.33 6.02 5.90
C PRO A 23 23.61 7.29 6.37
N TRP A 24 23.29 8.21 5.46
CA TRP A 24 22.49 9.42 5.76
C TRP A 24 21.13 9.12 6.41
N MET A 25 20.40 8.12 5.92
CA MET A 25 19.10 7.72 6.46
C MET A 25 19.23 7.15 7.87
N ARG A 26 20.29 6.36 8.11
CA ARG A 26 20.62 5.87 9.46
C ARG A 26 20.94 7.03 10.39
N ARG A 27 21.68 8.05 9.93
CA ARG A 27 21.98 9.25 10.72
C ARG A 27 20.70 9.99 11.12
N LEU A 28 19.75 10.18 10.20
CA LEU A 28 18.46 10.81 10.50
C LEU A 28 17.68 10.03 11.57
N HIS A 29 17.58 8.70 11.44
CA HIS A 29 16.86 7.87 12.41
C HIS A 29 17.56 7.81 13.78
N LEU A 30 18.88 7.95 13.83
CA LEU A 30 19.67 7.94 15.06
C LEU A 30 19.90 9.35 15.64
N MET A 31 19.48 10.42 14.96
CA MET A 31 19.64 11.79 15.44
C MET A 31 18.97 12.02 16.81
N PRO A 32 17.76 11.49 17.09
CA PRO A 32 17.14 11.62 18.41
C PRO A 32 17.94 10.92 19.52
N MET A 33 18.68 9.86 19.18
CA MET A 33 19.50 9.09 20.12
C MET A 33 20.65 9.91 20.70
N GLN A 34 21.14 10.93 19.97
CA GLN A 34 22.26 11.76 20.42
C GLN A 34 21.93 12.55 21.69
N LYS A 35 20.65 12.83 21.94
CA LYS A 35 20.18 13.54 23.15
C LYS A 35 19.83 12.59 24.31
N MET A 36 19.94 11.27 24.12
CA MET A 36 19.59 10.27 25.13
C MET A 36 20.84 9.76 25.86
N VAL A 37 20.75 9.59 27.19
CA VAL A 37 21.86 9.13 28.04
C VAL A 37 21.45 7.88 28.83
N GLY A 38 22.43 7.02 29.13
CA GLY A 38 22.26 5.81 29.93
C GLY A 38 21.36 4.76 29.28
N ASP A 39 20.54 4.08 30.09
CA ASP A 39 19.68 2.96 29.69
C ASP A 39 18.64 3.30 28.60
N ARG A 40 18.26 4.57 28.48
CA ARG A 40 17.34 4.99 27.42
C ARG A 40 17.96 4.84 26.03
N ARG A 41 19.27 5.08 25.92
CA ARG A 41 20.03 4.95 24.67
C ARG A 41 20.12 3.51 24.20
N THR A 42 20.41 2.58 25.11
CA THR A 42 20.50 1.14 24.80
C THR A 42 19.13 0.57 24.41
N ARG A 43 18.06 0.90 25.15
CA ARG A 43 16.68 0.51 24.80
C ARG A 43 16.22 1.06 23.45
N PHE A 44 16.57 2.30 23.12
CA PHE A 44 16.26 2.89 21.82
C PHE A 44 16.97 2.11 20.70
N TYR A 45 18.26 1.80 20.87
CA TYR A 45 19.04 1.08 19.86
C TYR A 45 18.52 -0.34 19.61
N THR A 46 18.16 -1.07 20.67
CA THR A 46 17.59 -2.42 20.54
C THR A 46 16.23 -2.38 19.84
N THR A 47 15.38 -1.41 20.22
CA THR A 47 14.08 -1.19 19.57
C THR A 47 14.24 -0.86 18.08
N TYR A 48 15.13 0.07 17.74
CA TYR A 48 15.45 0.42 16.36
C TYR A 48 15.92 -0.81 15.55
N LYS A 49 16.82 -1.63 16.12
CA LYS A 49 17.30 -2.86 15.47
C LYS A 49 16.17 -3.86 15.23
N ASN A 50 15.27 -4.03 16.20
CA ASN A 50 14.12 -4.94 16.10
C ASN A 50 13.11 -4.46 15.05
N GLN A 51 12.81 -3.16 15.01
CA GLN A 51 11.95 -2.56 13.98
C GLN A 51 12.53 -2.76 12.58
N ASN A 52 13.84 -2.56 12.41
CA ASN A 52 14.50 -2.73 11.12
C ASN A 52 14.49 -4.21 10.66
N ARG A 53 14.64 -5.16 11.61
CA ARG A 53 14.51 -6.59 11.33
C ARG A 53 13.08 -6.96 10.93
N LEU A 54 12.08 -6.43 11.63
CA LEU A 54 10.67 -6.67 11.34
C LEU A 54 10.26 -6.07 10.00
N ALA A 55 10.68 -4.83 9.72
CA ALA A 55 10.46 -4.17 8.43
C ALA A 55 11.02 -5.01 7.28
N ARG A 56 12.21 -5.58 7.42
CA ARG A 56 12.79 -6.45 6.38
C ARG A 56 12.03 -7.76 6.16
N ARG A 57 11.40 -8.29 7.22
CA ARG A 57 10.65 -9.56 7.17
C ARG A 57 9.25 -9.36 6.59
N ILE A 58 8.55 -8.29 6.99
CA ILE A 58 7.14 -8.07 6.67
C ILE A 58 6.96 -7.05 5.53
N GLY A 59 7.96 -6.24 5.22
CA GLY A 59 7.82 -5.15 4.26
C GLY A 59 7.49 -5.60 2.84
N LEU A 60 8.13 -6.67 2.33
CA LEU A 60 7.80 -7.19 1.00
C LEU A 60 6.37 -7.74 0.89
N PRO A 61 5.88 -8.63 1.77
CA PRO A 61 4.50 -9.10 1.69
C PRO A 61 3.49 -7.95 1.90
N LEU A 62 3.77 -6.99 2.77
CA LEU A 62 2.91 -5.82 2.95
C LEU A 62 2.82 -4.98 1.67
N LEU A 63 3.96 -4.72 1.01
CA LEU A 63 4.00 -3.97 -0.25
C LEU A 63 3.22 -4.68 -1.36
N LYS A 64 3.34 -6.01 -1.43
CA LYS A 64 2.57 -6.83 -2.39
C LYS A 64 1.07 -6.70 -2.16
N SER A 65 0.62 -6.80 -0.91
CA SER A 65 -0.80 -6.63 -0.58
C SER A 65 -1.30 -5.22 -0.94
N ALA A 66 -0.51 -4.19 -0.66
CA ALA A 66 -0.86 -2.82 -1.01
C ALA A 66 -1.00 -2.61 -2.53
N PHE A 67 -0.05 -3.09 -3.33
CA PHE A 67 -0.13 -3.02 -4.79
C PHE A 67 -1.28 -3.86 -5.36
N PHE A 68 -1.57 -5.01 -4.75
CA PHE A 68 -2.71 -5.84 -5.14
C PHE A 68 -4.04 -5.09 -4.93
N LEU A 69 -4.23 -4.48 -3.75
CA LEU A 69 -5.42 -3.68 -3.44
C LEU A 69 -5.55 -2.48 -4.38
N LEU A 70 -4.45 -1.79 -4.66
CA LEU A 70 -4.44 -0.65 -5.58
C LEU A 70 -4.83 -1.07 -7.00
N LEU A 71 -4.30 -2.17 -7.50
CA LEU A 71 -4.67 -2.70 -8.83
C LEU A 71 -6.13 -3.17 -8.88
N ALA A 72 -6.62 -3.80 -7.82
CA ALA A 72 -8.02 -4.20 -7.72
C ALA A 72 -8.96 -2.98 -7.73
N SER A 73 -8.61 -1.93 -6.98
CA SER A 73 -9.37 -0.68 -6.95
C SER A 73 -9.35 0.03 -8.31
N ALA A 74 -8.19 0.12 -8.97
CA ALA A 74 -8.07 0.71 -10.29
C ALA A 74 -8.90 -0.04 -11.35
N LEU A 75 -8.90 -1.37 -11.28
CA LEU A 75 -9.76 -2.19 -12.16
C LEU A 75 -11.24 -1.91 -11.95
N LEU A 76 -11.70 -1.90 -10.70
CA LEU A 76 -13.11 -1.61 -10.42
C LEU A 76 -13.53 -0.26 -11.00
N GLN A 77 -12.66 0.74 -10.87
CA GLN A 77 -12.93 2.08 -11.39
C GLN A 77 -12.92 2.12 -12.92
N LEU A 78 -12.00 1.41 -13.58
CA LEU A 78 -12.00 1.25 -15.03
C LEU A 78 -13.25 0.55 -15.53
N THR A 79 -13.67 -0.53 -14.88
CA THR A 79 -14.90 -1.25 -15.23
C THR A 79 -16.12 -0.35 -15.08
N LEU A 80 -16.20 0.44 -14.01
CA LEU A 80 -17.29 1.39 -13.80
C LEU A 80 -17.31 2.48 -14.88
N MET A 81 -16.15 3.06 -15.21
CA MET A 81 -16.05 4.04 -16.28
C MET A 81 -16.45 3.46 -17.64
N LEU A 82 -15.98 2.26 -17.97
CA LEU A 82 -16.37 1.57 -19.21
C LEU A 82 -17.88 1.33 -19.26
N ALA A 83 -18.49 0.88 -18.16
CA ALA A 83 -19.93 0.67 -18.09
C ALA A 83 -20.70 1.99 -18.31
N LEU A 84 -20.23 3.09 -17.72
CA LEU A 84 -20.82 4.42 -17.93
C LEU A 84 -20.69 4.88 -19.38
N THR A 85 -19.50 4.76 -19.99
CA THR A 85 -19.28 5.17 -21.38
C THR A 85 -20.11 4.32 -22.35
N MET A 86 -20.21 3.01 -22.12
CA MET A 86 -21.05 2.13 -22.94
C MET A 86 -22.54 2.45 -22.80
N ASN A 87 -23.00 2.86 -21.62
CA ASN A 87 -24.36 3.37 -21.41
C ASN A 87 -24.58 4.68 -22.18
N GLU A 88 -23.65 5.63 -22.10
CA GLU A 88 -23.72 6.90 -22.83
C GLU A 88 -23.79 6.71 -24.36
N HIS A 89 -23.09 5.70 -24.88
CA HIS A 89 -23.10 5.36 -26.32
C HIS A 89 -24.32 4.51 -26.73
N GLY A 90 -25.23 4.21 -25.79
CA GLY A 90 -26.43 3.40 -26.03
C GLY A 90 -26.16 1.92 -26.25
N TRP A 91 -24.95 1.42 -25.95
CA TRP A 91 -24.62 0.00 -26.05
C TRP A 91 -25.14 -0.80 -24.85
N LEU A 92 -25.36 -0.15 -23.71
CA LEU A 92 -25.97 -0.73 -22.53
C LEU A 92 -27.20 0.07 -22.16
N THR A 93 -28.35 -0.59 -22.03
CA THR A 93 -29.51 -0.01 -21.35
C THR A 93 -29.32 -0.18 -19.83
N PRO A 94 -29.44 0.90 -19.04
CA PRO A 94 -29.38 0.77 -17.61
C PRO A 94 -30.55 -0.11 -17.17
N PRO A 95 -30.35 -1.07 -16.23
CA PRO A 95 -31.46 -1.82 -15.69
C PRO A 95 -32.44 -0.79 -15.12
N GLN A 96 -33.70 -0.85 -15.58
CA GLN A 96 -34.76 -0.11 -14.91
C GLN A 96 -34.83 -0.71 -13.51
N LEU A 97 -34.27 0.03 -12.55
CA LEU A 97 -34.50 -0.23 -11.14
C LEU A 97 -35.99 0.01 -10.97
N ASP A 98 -36.78 -1.06 -11.16
CA ASP A 98 -38.16 -1.07 -10.75
C ASP A 98 -38.13 -0.68 -9.29
N SER A 99 -38.48 0.57 -9.05
CA SER A 99 -38.81 1.06 -7.74
C SER A 99 -40.09 0.34 -7.34
N HIS A 100 -39.98 -0.95 -7.01
CA HIS A 100 -40.79 -1.55 -5.97
C HIS A 100 -40.42 -0.79 -4.70
N ARG A 101 -40.98 0.42 -4.64
CA ARG A 101 -41.20 1.19 -3.45
C ARG A 101 -41.67 0.18 -2.43
N LEU A 102 -40.88 0.05 -1.38
CA LEU A 102 -41.34 -0.05 0.00
C LEU A 102 -42.67 0.73 0.10
N LYS A 103 -43.77 0.02 -0.15
CA LYS A 103 -45.15 0.49 -0.08
C LYS A 103 -45.91 -0.44 0.86
N ASP A 104 -45.23 -0.93 1.88
CA ASP A 104 -45.86 -1.59 3.02
C ASP A 104 -45.89 -0.54 4.14
N GLY A 105 -46.92 0.31 4.04
CA GLY A 105 -47.53 0.95 5.21
C GLY A 105 -48.59 0.02 5.80
#